data_AF-A0A8D8MRH5-F1
#
_entry.id   AF-A0A8D8MRH5-F1
#
_cell.length_a   1.000
_cell.length_b   1.000
_cell.length_c   1.000
_cell.angle_alpha   90.00
_cell.angle_beta   90.00
_cell.angle_gamma   90.00
#
_symmetry.space_group_name_H-M   'P 1'
#
loop_
_entity.id
_entity.type
_entity.pdbx_description
1 polymer ?
#
loop_
_entity_poly.entity_id
_entity_poly.type
_entity_poly.pdbx_seq_one_letter_code
_entity_poly.pdbx_strand_id
1 'polypeptide(L)'
;PISDLDTISVELKNPDDFVIKKWPSAKLRNGIFQSQLEIANQPNLGNWSITAIVRGEEHTRKFMVDEYKLPQHDIKISSPGVSTLDDEMMTVDVEAWYTFGKPIKGEITVTAGNVQKVVTKFNGRLRSTFRIQDVVSS
;
A
#
# COMPACT_ATOMS: atom_id res chain seq x y z
N PRO A 1 22.33 -10.84 -29.55
CA PRO A 1 22.16 -9.85 -28.46
C PRO A 1 20.75 -9.22 -28.51
N ILE A 2 20.22 -8.74 -27.38
CA ILE A 2 18.91 -8.04 -27.31
C ILE A 2 18.94 -6.69 -28.05
N SER A 3 20.12 -6.27 -28.54
CA SER A 3 20.38 -5.00 -29.23
C SER A 3 19.55 -4.75 -30.49
N ASP A 4 19.00 -5.79 -31.12
CA ASP A 4 18.35 -5.68 -32.44
C ASP A 4 16.82 -5.90 -32.36
N LEU A 5 16.23 -5.75 -31.16
CA LEU A 5 14.82 -5.99 -30.91
C LEU A 5 14.12 -4.67 -30.54
N ASP A 6 13.43 -4.07 -31.49
CA ASP A 6 12.75 -2.77 -31.29
C ASP A 6 11.35 -2.91 -30.67
N THR A 7 10.66 -4.00 -30.98
CA THR A 7 9.29 -4.25 -30.51
C THR A 7 9.06 -5.72 -30.17
N ILE A 8 8.10 -5.93 -29.27
CA ILE A 8 7.58 -7.26 -28.90
C ILE A 8 6.05 -7.25 -28.94
N SER A 9 5.43 -8.43 -28.88
CA SER A 9 4.00 -8.53 -28.61
C SER A 9 3.79 -8.87 -27.14
N VAL A 10 2.84 -8.19 -26.49
CA VAL A 10 2.46 -8.48 -25.10
C VAL A 10 0.95 -8.69 -25.05
N GLU A 11 0.53 -9.75 -24.37
CA GLU A 11 -0.87 -10.10 -24.14
C GLU A 11 -1.15 -10.21 -22.65
N LEU A 12 -2.27 -9.65 -22.22
CA LEU A 12 -2.81 -9.79 -20.87
C LEU A 12 -4.13 -10.55 -20.93
N LYS A 13 -4.25 -11.64 -20.17
CA LYS A 13 -5.45 -12.45 -20.04
C LYS A 13 -5.96 -12.50 -18.60
N ASN A 14 -7.28 -12.55 -18.47
CA ASN A 14 -7.95 -12.82 -17.20
C ASN A 14 -7.92 -14.34 -16.88
N PRO A 15 -8.50 -14.78 -15.75
CA PRO A 15 -8.50 -16.19 -15.34
C PRO A 15 -9.31 -17.12 -16.25
N ASP A 16 -10.22 -16.56 -17.06
CA ASP A 16 -11.06 -17.29 -18.01
C ASP A 16 -10.41 -17.36 -19.41
N ASP A 17 -9.10 -17.04 -19.50
CA ASP A 17 -8.31 -16.95 -20.73
C ASP A 17 -8.80 -15.89 -21.74
N PHE A 18 -9.70 -14.98 -21.32
CA PHE A 18 -10.10 -13.84 -22.14
C PHE A 18 -9.01 -12.79 -22.18
N VAL A 19 -8.70 -12.34 -23.40
CA VAL A 19 -7.74 -11.26 -23.64
C VAL A 19 -8.31 -9.93 -23.17
N ILE A 20 -7.70 -9.36 -22.15
CA ILE A 20 -8.06 -8.04 -21.61
C ILE A 20 -7.34 -6.93 -22.36
N LYS A 21 -6.06 -7.15 -22.72
CA LYS A 21 -5.29 -6.17 -23.49
C LYS A 21 -4.21 -6.85 -24.33
N LYS A 22 -3.98 -6.29 -25.51
CA LYS A 22 -2.84 -6.60 -26.37
C LYS A 22 -2.05 -5.34 -26.70
N TRP A 23 -0.73 -5.51 -26.73
CA TRP A 23 0.22 -4.57 -27.29
C TRP A 23 0.99 -5.30 -28.40
N PRO A 24 0.49 -5.33 -29.64
CA PRO A 24 1.09 -6.11 -30.73
C PRO A 24 2.45 -5.58 -31.19
N SER A 25 2.77 -4.32 -30.85
CA SER A 25 4.03 -3.64 -31.18
C SER A 25 4.49 -2.81 -29.99
N ALA A 26 4.70 -3.48 -28.86
CA ALA A 26 5.22 -2.90 -27.63
C ALA A 26 6.68 -2.47 -27.85
N LYS A 27 6.89 -1.16 -28.01
CA LYS A 27 8.22 -0.57 -28.22
C LYS A 27 9.09 -0.73 -26.98
N LEU A 28 10.30 -1.23 -27.20
CA LEU A 28 11.32 -1.35 -26.18
C LEU A 28 12.16 -0.06 -26.13
N ARG A 29 12.45 0.42 -24.93
CA ARG A 29 13.44 1.48 -24.68
C ARG A 29 14.52 0.86 -23.80
N ASN A 30 15.73 0.73 -24.34
CA ASN A 30 16.84 0.04 -23.68
C ASN A 30 16.46 -1.36 -23.18
N GLY A 31 15.69 -2.11 -23.99
CA GLY A 31 15.22 -3.46 -23.64
C GLY A 31 14.01 -3.51 -22.70
N ILE A 32 13.41 -2.37 -22.33
CA ILE A 32 12.28 -2.30 -21.40
C ILE A 32 11.01 -1.84 -22.12
N PHE A 33 9.92 -2.59 -21.94
CA PHE A 33 8.56 -2.14 -22.25
C PHE A 33 7.85 -1.81 -20.94
N GLN A 34 7.18 -0.65 -20.91
CA GLN A 34 6.35 -0.22 -19.79
C GLN A 34 5.00 0.26 -20.32
N SER A 35 3.93 -0.11 -19.64
CA SER A 35 2.57 0.36 -19.91
C SER A 35 1.78 0.42 -18.60
N GLN A 36 0.66 1.15 -18.63
CA GLN A 36 -0.33 1.17 -17.58
C GLN A 36 -1.67 0.69 -18.16
N LEU A 37 -2.46 0.02 -17.33
CA LEU A 37 -3.82 -0.41 -17.64
C LEU A 37 -4.66 -0.23 -16.39
N GLU A 38 -5.77 0.48 -16.53
CA GLU A 38 -6.83 0.49 -15.53
C GLU A 38 -7.76 -0.70 -15.79
N ILE A 39 -8.00 -1.51 -14.76
CA ILE A 39 -8.93 -2.64 -14.83
C ILE A 39 -10.32 -2.19 -14.35
N ALA A 40 -11.36 -2.93 -14.74
CA ALA A 40 -12.72 -2.62 -14.33
C ALA A 40 -12.87 -2.66 -12.79
N ASN A 41 -13.84 -1.89 -12.26
CA ASN A 41 -14.14 -1.86 -10.82
C ASN A 41 -14.52 -3.23 -10.23
N GLN A 42 -15.07 -4.12 -11.05
CA GLN A 42 -15.39 -5.51 -10.71
C GLN A 42 -14.70 -6.45 -11.71
N PRO A 43 -13.38 -6.70 -11.56
CA PRO A 43 -12.65 -7.58 -12.46
C PRO A 43 -12.91 -9.06 -12.12
N ASN A 44 -12.70 -9.95 -13.07
CA ASN A 44 -12.63 -11.39 -12.79
C ASN A 44 -11.49 -11.66 -11.80
N LEU A 45 -11.83 -12.11 -10.59
CA LEU A 45 -10.84 -12.46 -9.57
C LEU A 45 -10.16 -13.78 -9.92
N GLY A 46 -8.88 -13.91 -9.55
CA GLY A 46 -8.09 -15.11 -9.75
C GLY A 46 -6.73 -14.84 -10.39
N ASN A 47 -6.15 -15.88 -10.99
CA ASN A 47 -4.83 -15.80 -11.61
C ASN A 47 -4.93 -15.23 -13.02
N TRP A 48 -4.46 -14.01 -13.19
CA TRP A 48 -4.26 -13.39 -14.50
C TRP A 48 -2.90 -13.81 -15.06
N SER A 49 -2.75 -13.69 -16.38
CA SER A 49 -1.48 -13.97 -17.04
C SER A 49 -1.07 -12.85 -17.98
N ILE A 50 0.22 -12.51 -17.94
CA ILE A 50 0.88 -11.65 -18.91
C ILE A 50 1.88 -12.48 -19.70
N THR A 51 1.75 -12.44 -21.02
CA THR A 51 2.59 -13.19 -21.96
C THR A 51 3.33 -12.22 -22.85
N ALA A 52 4.66 -12.28 -22.84
CA ALA A 52 5.50 -11.60 -23.82
C ALA A 52 5.89 -12.59 -24.92
N ILE A 53 5.70 -12.19 -26.17
CA ILE A 53 6.06 -12.98 -27.35
C ILE A 53 7.25 -12.29 -28.02
N VAL A 54 8.40 -12.98 -28.00
CA VAL A 54 9.68 -12.48 -28.51
C VAL A 54 10.20 -13.43 -29.56
N ARG A 55 10.25 -12.97 -30.83
CA ARG A 55 10.72 -13.80 -31.96
C ARG A 55 10.03 -15.16 -32.08
N GLY A 56 8.75 -15.24 -31.69
CA GLY A 56 7.94 -16.46 -31.71
C GLY A 56 8.00 -17.31 -30.43
N GLU A 57 8.87 -16.98 -29.47
CA GLU A 57 8.90 -17.62 -28.16
C GLU A 57 7.96 -16.91 -27.18
N GLU A 58 7.16 -17.68 -26.45
CA GLU A 58 6.24 -17.18 -25.44
C GLU A 58 6.85 -17.26 -24.03
N HIS A 59 6.79 -16.15 -23.30
CA HIS A 59 7.19 -16.08 -21.91
C HIS A 59 6.02 -15.57 -21.06
N THR A 60 5.44 -16.49 -20.29
CA THR A 60 4.26 -16.21 -19.47
C THR A 60 4.62 -16.04 -18.00
N ARG A 61 4.01 -15.02 -17.36
CA ARG A 61 4.00 -14.82 -15.92
C ARG A 61 2.57 -14.70 -15.43
N LYS A 62 2.28 -15.31 -14.30
CA LYS A 62 0.97 -15.25 -13.65
C LYS A 62 1.03 -14.31 -12.44
N PHE A 63 -0.05 -13.59 -12.20
CA PHE A 63 -0.22 -12.78 -11.01
C PHE A 63 -1.68 -12.86 -10.53
N MET A 64 -1.89 -12.70 -9.22
CA MET A 64 -3.22 -12.80 -8.63
C MET A 64 -3.88 -11.43 -8.61
N VAL A 65 -5.10 -11.35 -9.13
CA VAL A 65 -6.03 -10.24 -8.92
C VAL A 65 -7.05 -10.76 -7.92
N ASP A 66 -7.12 -10.14 -6.75
CA ASP A 66 -8.05 -10.53 -5.70
C ASP A 66 -8.83 -9.29 -5.22
N GLU A 67 -9.91 -9.53 -4.50
CA GLU A 67 -10.65 -8.49 -3.81
C GLU A 67 -9.71 -7.78 -2.84
N TYR A 68 -9.59 -6.45 -3.00
CA TYR A 68 -8.88 -5.65 -2.01
C TYR A 68 -9.69 -5.66 -0.70
N LYS A 69 -9.31 -6.54 0.21
CA LYS A 69 -9.80 -6.50 1.58
C LYS A 69 -9.01 -5.43 2.31
N LEU A 70 -9.72 -4.55 3.02
CA LEU A 70 -9.09 -3.61 3.94
C LEU A 70 -8.15 -4.42 4.84
N PRO A 71 -6.83 -4.19 4.78
CA PRO A 71 -5.93 -5.06 5.49
C PRO A 71 -6.18 -4.89 6.99
N GLN A 72 -6.30 -6.02 7.69
CA GLN A 72 -6.41 -6.00 9.13
C GLN A 72 -5.21 -5.24 9.69
N HIS A 73 -5.50 -4.28 10.55
CA HIS A 73 -4.50 -3.46 11.20
C HIS A 73 -4.43 -3.83 12.67
N ASP A 74 -3.21 -3.77 13.21
CA ASP A 74 -2.91 -3.83 14.62
C ASP A 74 -2.49 -2.43 15.05
N ILE A 75 -3.37 -1.76 15.81
CA ILE A 75 -3.11 -0.45 16.40
C ILE A 75 -3.00 -0.64 17.90
N LYS A 76 -1.80 -0.39 18.42
CA LYS A 76 -1.50 -0.43 19.84
C LYS A 76 -1.24 0.98 20.34
N ILE A 77 -1.95 1.37 21.39
CA ILE A 77 -1.75 2.62 22.12
C ILE A 77 -1.24 2.26 23.51
N SER A 78 -0.20 2.94 23.97
CA SER A 78 0.39 2.76 25.29
C SER A 78 0.56 4.11 25.96
N SER A 79 0.06 4.23 27.19
CA SER A 79 0.15 5.42 28.02
C SER A 79 0.49 5.01 29.46
N PRO A 80 0.89 5.94 30.33
CA PRO A 80 0.87 5.73 31.77
C PRO A 80 -0.51 5.22 32.20
N GLY A 81 -0.53 4.23 33.10
CA GLY A 81 -1.78 3.69 33.64
C GLY A 81 -2.49 4.66 34.60
N VAL A 82 -1.72 5.53 35.26
CA VAL A 82 -2.21 6.63 36.08
C VAL A 82 -1.27 7.81 35.85
N SER A 83 -1.82 9.00 35.69
CA SER A 83 -1.08 10.26 35.76
C SER A 83 -1.82 11.20 36.70
N THR A 84 -1.11 11.94 37.53
CA THR A 84 -1.68 12.89 38.49
C THR A 84 -1.52 14.33 38.00
N LEU A 85 -2.17 15.28 38.68
CA LEU A 85 -1.97 16.71 38.38
C LEU A 85 -0.55 17.21 38.69
N ASP A 86 0.21 16.46 39.51
CA ASP A 86 1.61 16.75 39.80
C ASP A 86 2.53 16.33 38.64
N ASP A 87 2.07 15.44 37.76
CA ASP A 87 2.80 15.10 36.54
C ASP A 87 2.65 16.25 35.52
N GLU A 88 3.76 16.85 35.08
CA GLU A 88 3.70 17.94 34.10
C GLU A 88 3.24 17.44 32.72
N MET A 89 3.62 16.21 32.37
CA MET A 89 3.54 15.66 31.02
C MET A 89 3.05 14.21 31.02
N MET A 90 2.11 13.91 30.12
CA MET A 90 1.69 12.56 29.77
C MET A 90 2.27 12.16 28.42
N THR A 91 2.95 11.01 28.34
CA THR A 91 3.46 10.47 27.08
C THR A 91 2.56 9.35 26.57
N VAL A 92 2.22 9.38 25.28
CA VAL A 92 1.45 8.36 24.58
C VAL A 92 2.28 7.82 23.42
N ASP A 93 2.45 6.52 23.39
CA ASP A 93 3.06 5.77 22.30
C ASP A 93 1.97 5.12 21.45
N VAL A 94 2.04 5.33 20.14
CA VAL A 94 1.18 4.69 19.15
C VAL A 94 2.03 3.86 18.19
N GLU A 95 1.67 2.59 18.04
CA GLU A 95 2.20 1.70 17.02
C GLU A 95 1.05 1.24 16.14
N ALA A 96 1.17 1.36 14.83
CA ALA A 96 0.12 1.00 13.88
C ALA A 96 0.71 0.27 12.67
N TRP A 97 0.44 -1.02 12.60
CA TRP A 97 1.01 -1.93 11.62
C TRP A 97 -0.11 -2.72 10.96
N TYR A 98 0.12 -3.15 9.72
CA TYR A 98 -0.69 -4.21 9.17
C TYR A 98 -0.28 -5.55 9.77
N THR A 99 -1.21 -6.50 9.84
CA THR A 99 -0.95 -7.85 10.39
C THR A 99 0.15 -8.62 9.65
N PHE A 100 0.50 -8.22 8.41
CA PHE A 100 1.62 -8.75 7.63
C PHE A 100 2.95 -7.99 7.83
N GLY A 101 3.04 -7.12 8.85
CA GLY A 101 4.29 -6.52 9.30
C GLY A 101 4.77 -5.27 8.54
N LYS A 102 3.91 -4.64 7.71
CA LYS A 102 4.21 -3.33 7.11
C LYS A 102 3.64 -2.19 7.97
N PRO A 103 4.33 -1.05 8.10
CA PRO A 103 3.82 0.09 8.85
C PRO A 103 2.66 0.75 8.10
N ILE A 104 1.67 1.24 8.85
CA ILE A 104 0.62 2.10 8.30
C ILE A 104 1.22 3.47 8.02
N LYS A 105 1.02 3.98 6.79
CA LYS A 105 1.47 5.30 6.36
C LYS A 105 0.28 6.20 6.09
N GLY A 106 0.31 7.43 6.59
CA GLY A 106 -0.76 8.38 6.35
C GLY A 106 -0.79 9.50 7.37
N GLU A 107 -2.00 9.95 7.68
CA GLU A 107 -2.27 10.94 8.71
C GLU A 107 -2.75 10.23 9.99
N ILE A 108 -2.31 10.72 11.15
CA ILE A 108 -2.81 10.30 12.45
C ILE A 108 -3.20 11.52 13.27
N THR A 109 -4.33 11.40 13.97
CA THR A 109 -4.78 12.35 14.98
C THR A 109 -4.82 11.64 16.33
N VAL A 110 -4.07 12.16 17.30
CA VAL A 110 -4.06 11.66 18.68
C VAL A 110 -4.79 12.68 19.56
N THR A 111 -5.87 12.24 20.21
CA THR A 111 -6.68 13.07 21.09
C THR A 111 -6.48 12.62 22.54
N ALA A 112 -6.21 13.57 23.44
CA ALA A 112 -6.09 13.35 24.88
C ALA A 112 -6.91 14.43 25.60
N GLY A 113 -8.04 14.04 26.20
CA GLY A 113 -8.97 15.02 26.79
C GLY A 113 -9.41 16.07 25.76
N ASN A 114 -9.15 17.34 26.05
CA ASN A 114 -9.51 18.46 25.19
C ASN A 114 -8.44 18.87 24.17
N VAL A 115 -7.27 18.21 24.18
CA VAL A 115 -6.18 18.51 23.24
C VAL A 115 -6.05 17.43 22.17
N GLN A 116 -5.66 17.87 20.97
CA GLN A 116 -5.39 17.00 19.84
C GLN A 116 -4.03 17.32 19.22
N LYS A 117 -3.35 16.27 18.73
CA LYS A 117 -2.14 16.39 17.93
C LYS A 117 -2.32 15.67 16.61
N VAL A 118 -2.14 16.40 15.51
CA VAL A 118 -2.22 15.86 14.14
C VAL A 118 -0.81 15.68 13.59
N VAL A 119 -0.56 14.53 12.96
CA VAL A 119 0.70 14.22 12.26
C VAL A 119 0.36 13.69 10.87
N THR A 120 0.67 14.48 9.84
CA THR A 120 0.29 14.21 8.43
C THR A 120 1.23 13.25 7.70
N LYS A 121 2.39 12.92 8.31
CA LYS A 121 3.40 12.00 7.78
C LYS A 121 3.71 10.90 8.77
N PHE A 122 2.69 10.19 9.20
CA PHE A 122 2.81 9.03 10.07
C PHE A 122 3.36 7.82 9.31
N ASN A 123 4.22 7.03 9.96
CA ASN A 123 4.85 5.83 9.40
C ASN A 123 5.02 4.78 10.50
N GLY A 124 3.91 4.19 10.93
CA GLY A 124 3.86 3.04 11.82
C GLY A 124 4.12 3.29 13.30
N ARG A 125 4.86 4.34 13.68
CA ARG A 125 5.11 4.69 15.09
C ARG A 125 5.05 6.18 15.34
N LEU A 126 4.48 6.57 16.48
CA LEU A 126 4.43 7.94 16.98
C LEU A 126 4.57 7.94 18.50
N ARG A 127 5.50 8.74 19.01
CA ARG A 127 5.53 9.14 20.42
C ARG A 127 5.02 10.58 20.51
N SER A 128 3.97 10.79 21.30
CA SER A 128 3.40 12.10 21.56
C SER A 128 3.44 12.41 23.05
N THR A 129 3.59 13.68 23.40
CA THR A 129 3.56 14.16 24.78
C THR A 129 2.55 15.28 24.87
N PHE A 130 1.73 15.24 25.92
CA PHE A 130 0.68 16.21 26.22
C PHE A 130 0.92 16.78 27.61
N ARG A 131 0.71 18.08 27.80
CA ARG A 131 0.71 18.68 29.15
C ARG A 131 -0.58 18.28 29.85
N ILE A 132 -0.46 17.81 31.09
CA ILE A 132 -1.64 17.29 31.81
C ILE A 132 -2.66 18.38 32.10
N GLN A 133 -2.20 19.60 32.40
CA GLN A 133 -3.08 20.74 32.61
C GLN A 133 -3.98 20.99 31.40
N ASP A 134 -3.45 20.90 30.17
CA ASP A 134 -4.22 21.11 28.95
C ASP A 134 -5.18 19.94 28.66
N VAL A 135 -4.81 18.73 29.07
CA VAL A 135 -5.65 17.52 28.89
C VAL A 135 -6.88 17.58 29.80
N VAL A 136 -6.72 18.09 31.03
CA VAL A 136 -7.78 18.10 32.07
C VAL A 136 -8.48 19.43 32.23
N SER A 137 -7.99 20.52 31.62
CA SER A 137 -8.64 21.83 31.67
C SER A 137 -9.92 21.82 30.84
N SER A 138 -11.06 21.98 31.51
CA SER A 138 -12.40 22.20 30.94
C SER A 138 -12.61 23.63 30.49
#